data_AF-A0AAN6FY55-F1
#
_entry.id   AF-A0AAN6FY55-F1
#
_cell.length_a   1.000
_cell.length_b   1.000
_cell.length_c   1.000
_cell.angle_alpha   90.00
_cell.angle_beta   90.00
_cell.angle_gamma   90.00
#
_symmetry.space_group_name_H-M   'P 1'
#
loop_
_entity.id
_entity.type
_entity.pdbx_description
1 polymer ?
#
loop_
_entity_poly.entity_id
_entity_poly.type
_entity_poly.pdbx_seq_one_letter_code
_entity_poly.pdbx_strand_id
1 'polypeptide(L)'
;MPARMWKYGIHDFLEVLRSRRPSSQDFMLSFIYLAYQMMALLYETAPIFLDTWIECLGDLARYRMSIEDEKEPHAQWGCVAASWYIKASDRHPQIGRLYHHLAILERPSLQKFACYGKSLTCVVPFPNARDSLRTLCIPIAKEAQPARSVGLLSEASFCKLHALIFLAAPEPVLEQASYTALSFLRQPDAFRWRECGVPLAVANISALLGHGSDTNALRIAFDFTIQRINERAQPSHSATRPVATPAKGKLGAPEAKYEEIRRLLQVSKRVTLDSFHTAVRCPSGGIAFIQDSLAFVGVMLCFIHILCLAKRETQNEPELNMSLCLVFGPDEIAWDQVVGYLNQLTRLRPVTDHLIQSARQGIWLEKAGEGKPLPEDYSIRGLVWAYFAFCPGWFDSDSDEDWLRNVETSGTHLARADRALYYGLRLAFETPYLSYEPTTVTFSTGSAMAPSSTVPVPQLLRTASAESQARHLGPGFHTQLLMPPRSTPASSAASDSDYVHVRRPAKQQAPPAPAPRSWATVVKTGGPPMKAARLVKPRLGGENVRVVDAESVHFEQGDA
;
A
#
# COMPACT_ATOMS: atom_id res chain seq x y z
N MET A 1 -1.77 12.13 -25.83
CA MET A 1 -3.10 11.81 -26.39
C MET A 1 -4.08 11.35 -25.30
N PRO A 2 -3.84 10.25 -24.54
CA PRO A 2 -4.79 9.75 -23.53
C PRO A 2 -5.35 10.81 -22.57
N ALA A 3 -4.50 11.61 -21.91
CA ALA A 3 -4.92 12.65 -20.97
C ALA A 3 -5.85 13.72 -21.59
N ARG A 4 -5.69 14.03 -22.90
CA ARG A 4 -6.61 14.94 -23.61
C ARG A 4 -7.95 14.29 -23.91
N MET A 5 -7.95 13.01 -24.26
CA MET A 5 -9.18 12.23 -24.50
C MET A 5 -9.97 12.07 -23.20
N TRP A 6 -9.30 11.77 -22.08
CA TRP A 6 -9.94 11.77 -20.77
C TRP A 6 -10.53 13.13 -20.43
N LYS A 7 -9.70 14.18 -20.35
CA LYS A 7 -10.12 15.52 -19.93
C LYS A 7 -11.28 16.05 -20.79
N TYR A 8 -11.02 16.28 -22.07
CA TYR A 8 -11.95 16.99 -22.96
C TYR A 8 -13.02 16.08 -23.58
N GLY A 9 -12.80 14.76 -23.62
CA GLY A 9 -13.69 13.81 -24.28
C GLY A 9 -14.56 12.99 -23.33
N ILE A 10 -14.21 12.89 -22.04
CA ILE A 10 -14.94 12.07 -21.05
C ILE A 10 -15.27 12.91 -19.81
N HIS A 11 -14.26 13.37 -19.07
CA HIS A 11 -14.41 14.04 -17.78
C HIS A 11 -15.23 15.33 -17.85
N ASP A 12 -14.86 16.27 -18.74
CA ASP A 12 -15.55 17.56 -18.82
C ASP A 12 -17.04 17.39 -19.22
N PHE A 13 -17.36 16.34 -19.98
CA PHE A 13 -18.74 15.98 -20.33
C PHE A 13 -19.48 15.28 -19.19
N LEU A 14 -18.82 14.38 -18.45
CA LEU A 14 -19.34 13.78 -17.22
C LEU A 14 -19.72 14.84 -16.18
N GLU A 15 -18.89 15.87 -16.00
CA GLU A 15 -19.16 16.96 -15.05
C GLU A 15 -20.35 17.82 -15.49
N VAL A 16 -20.49 18.12 -16.78
CA VAL A 16 -21.69 18.80 -17.32
C VAL A 16 -22.94 17.95 -17.08
N LEU A 17 -22.91 16.64 -17.34
CA LEU A 17 -24.03 15.74 -17.08
C LEU A 17 -24.32 15.65 -15.57
N ARG A 18 -23.31 15.46 -14.72
CA ARG A 18 -23.43 15.40 -13.25
C ARG A 18 -24.09 16.64 -12.67
N SER A 19 -23.71 17.83 -13.15
CA SER A 19 -24.27 19.12 -12.70
C SER A 19 -25.75 19.33 -13.03
N ARG A 20 -26.30 18.56 -13.99
CA ARG A 20 -27.69 18.66 -14.48
C ARG A 20 -28.60 17.54 -13.99
N ARG A 21 -28.14 16.71 -13.04
CA ARG A 21 -28.98 15.68 -12.40
C ARG A 21 -30.12 16.36 -11.61
N PRO A 22 -31.34 15.79 -11.57
CA PRO A 22 -31.71 14.46 -12.09
C PRO A 22 -32.03 14.44 -13.60
N SER A 23 -32.27 15.57 -14.25
CA SER A 23 -32.74 15.64 -15.66
C SER A 23 -31.79 15.02 -16.69
N SER A 24 -30.53 14.80 -16.32
CA SER A 24 -29.48 14.17 -17.14
C SER A 24 -29.21 12.70 -16.81
N GLN A 25 -29.93 12.07 -15.87
CA GLN A 25 -29.58 10.75 -15.31
C GLN A 25 -29.36 9.67 -16.40
N ASP A 26 -30.33 9.48 -17.30
CA ASP A 26 -30.27 8.44 -18.33
C ASP A 26 -29.18 8.71 -19.36
N PHE A 27 -28.93 9.98 -19.69
CA PHE A 27 -27.83 10.40 -20.55
C PHE A 27 -26.46 10.15 -19.89
N MET A 28 -26.35 10.39 -18.58
CA MET A 28 -25.14 10.14 -17.80
C MET A 28 -24.84 8.65 -17.69
N LEU A 29 -25.84 7.82 -17.39
CA LEU A 29 -25.72 6.37 -17.41
C LEU A 29 -25.28 5.86 -18.78
N SER A 30 -25.99 6.27 -19.84
CA SER A 30 -25.68 5.89 -21.23
C SER A 30 -24.26 6.29 -21.64
N PHE A 31 -23.82 7.51 -21.28
CA PHE A 31 -22.48 8.00 -21.58
C PHE A 31 -21.39 7.25 -20.80
N ILE A 32 -21.62 6.93 -19.52
CA ILE A 32 -20.70 6.12 -18.71
C ILE A 32 -20.52 4.73 -19.33
N TYR A 33 -21.60 4.05 -19.74
CA TYR A 33 -21.50 2.74 -20.39
C TYR A 33 -20.72 2.80 -21.71
N LEU A 34 -20.99 3.80 -22.56
CA LEU A 34 -20.26 4.01 -23.81
C LEU A 34 -18.77 4.26 -23.55
N ALA A 35 -18.44 5.19 -22.65
CA ALA A 35 -17.06 5.50 -22.28
C ALA A 35 -16.35 4.28 -21.68
N TYR A 36 -17.01 3.50 -20.84
CA TYR A 36 -16.45 2.28 -20.23
C TYR A 36 -16.15 1.22 -21.29
N GLN A 37 -17.07 0.96 -22.22
CA GLN A 37 -16.84 0.03 -23.34
C GLN A 37 -15.67 0.49 -24.23
N MET A 38 -15.57 1.79 -24.53
CA MET A 38 -14.45 2.35 -25.28
C MET A 38 -13.12 2.21 -24.53
N MET A 39 -13.09 2.47 -23.22
CA MET A 39 -11.86 2.33 -22.43
C MET A 39 -11.46 0.86 -22.24
N ALA A 40 -12.42 -0.06 -22.12
CA ALA A 40 -12.16 -1.50 -22.04
C ALA A 40 -11.55 -2.03 -23.36
N LEU A 41 -12.10 -1.61 -24.50
CA LEU A 41 -11.52 -1.94 -25.82
C LEU A 41 -10.08 -1.39 -25.96
N LEU A 42 -9.81 -0.18 -25.47
CA LEU A 42 -8.44 0.39 -25.47
C LEU A 42 -7.51 -0.30 -24.48
N TYR A 43 -8.00 -0.75 -23.33
CA TYR A 43 -7.27 -1.58 -22.37
C TYR A 43 -6.77 -2.88 -23.02
N GLU A 44 -7.63 -3.56 -23.79
CA GLU A 44 -7.29 -4.79 -24.51
C GLU A 44 -6.40 -4.56 -25.74
N THR A 45 -6.69 -3.53 -26.55
CA THR A 45 -6.07 -3.36 -27.88
C THR A 45 -4.88 -2.40 -27.92
N ALA A 46 -4.73 -1.51 -26.93
CA ALA A 46 -3.70 -0.47 -26.89
C ALA A 46 -2.85 -0.50 -25.60
N PRO A 47 -2.11 -1.60 -25.33
CA PRO A 47 -1.38 -1.82 -24.07
C PRO A 47 -0.22 -0.84 -23.81
N ILE A 48 0.13 0.02 -24.77
CA ILE A 48 1.11 1.10 -24.59
C ILE A 48 0.65 2.16 -23.58
N PHE A 49 -0.67 2.27 -23.32
CA PHE A 49 -1.24 3.18 -22.31
C PHE A 49 -2.03 2.43 -21.22
N LEU A 50 -1.72 1.14 -21.01
CA LEU A 50 -2.42 0.22 -20.10
C LEU A 50 -2.72 0.85 -18.73
N ASP A 51 -1.73 1.50 -18.13
CA ASP A 51 -1.84 2.13 -16.80
C ASP A 51 -2.87 3.26 -16.79
N THR A 52 -2.94 4.06 -17.87
CA THR A 52 -3.95 5.11 -18.02
C THR A 52 -5.35 4.50 -18.19
N TRP A 53 -5.49 3.42 -18.95
CA TRP A 53 -6.78 2.78 -19.18
C TRP A 53 -7.36 2.11 -17.93
N ILE A 54 -6.52 1.43 -17.14
CA ILE A 54 -6.88 0.87 -15.82
C ILE A 54 -7.48 1.96 -14.92
N GLU A 55 -6.82 3.12 -14.83
CA GLU A 55 -7.30 4.22 -14.00
C GLU A 55 -8.58 4.86 -14.54
N CYS A 56 -8.67 5.10 -15.85
CA CYS A 56 -9.89 5.61 -16.50
C CYS A 56 -11.11 4.68 -16.24
N LEU A 57 -10.91 3.37 -16.24
CA LEU A 57 -11.95 2.38 -15.94
C LEU A 57 -12.35 2.41 -14.45
N GLY A 58 -11.39 2.56 -13.53
CA GLY A 58 -11.65 2.78 -12.11
C GLY A 58 -12.40 4.11 -11.83
N ASP A 59 -12.06 5.17 -12.55
CA ASP A 59 -12.75 6.46 -12.45
C ASP A 59 -14.18 6.39 -13.01
N LEU A 60 -14.39 5.76 -14.17
CA LEU A 60 -15.73 5.54 -14.73
C LEU A 60 -16.61 4.67 -13.83
N ALA A 61 -16.05 3.61 -13.23
CA ALA A 61 -16.75 2.80 -12.25
C ALA A 61 -17.10 3.60 -10.97
N ARG A 62 -16.20 4.48 -10.51
CA ARG A 62 -16.43 5.40 -9.38
C ARG A 62 -17.51 6.44 -9.70
N TYR A 63 -17.55 6.98 -10.91
CA TYR A 63 -18.65 7.84 -11.39
C TYR A 63 -19.97 7.07 -11.38
N ARG A 64 -20.00 5.83 -11.91
CA ARG A 64 -21.19 4.98 -11.91
C ARG A 64 -21.68 4.71 -10.48
N MET A 65 -20.81 4.30 -9.57
CA MET A 65 -21.12 4.13 -8.14
C MET A 65 -21.76 5.40 -7.54
N SER A 66 -21.23 6.58 -7.85
CA SER A 66 -21.67 7.85 -7.25
C SER A 66 -23.06 8.35 -7.69
N ILE A 67 -23.64 7.77 -8.74
CA ILE A 67 -24.97 8.15 -9.26
C ILE A 67 -26.08 7.13 -8.99
N GLU A 68 -25.74 6.04 -8.29
CA GLU A 68 -26.72 5.05 -7.83
C GLU A 68 -27.33 5.46 -6.49
N ASP A 69 -28.66 5.46 -6.43
CA ASP A 69 -29.42 5.67 -5.20
C ASP A 69 -29.65 4.34 -4.44
N GLU A 70 -29.58 3.20 -5.15
CA GLU A 70 -29.71 1.85 -4.59
C GLU A 70 -28.40 1.31 -4.02
N LYS A 71 -28.48 0.65 -2.85
CA LYS A 71 -27.30 0.14 -2.13
C LYS A 71 -26.55 -0.98 -2.87
N GLU A 72 -27.26 -1.90 -3.50
CA GLU A 72 -26.64 -3.06 -4.17
C GLU A 72 -25.86 -2.64 -5.44
N PRO A 73 -26.43 -1.86 -6.39
CA PRO A 73 -25.67 -1.30 -7.50
C PRO A 73 -24.51 -0.39 -7.04
N HIS A 74 -24.72 0.40 -5.98
CA HIS A 74 -23.64 1.22 -5.40
C HIS A 74 -22.48 0.34 -4.91
N ALA A 75 -22.76 -0.70 -4.12
CA ALA A 75 -21.74 -1.63 -3.65
C ALA A 75 -21.05 -2.37 -4.80
N GLN A 76 -21.80 -2.85 -5.80
CA GLN A 76 -21.27 -3.54 -6.97
C GLN A 76 -20.28 -2.66 -7.74
N TRP A 77 -20.63 -1.41 -8.05
CA TRP A 77 -19.74 -0.51 -8.78
C TRP A 77 -18.59 0.02 -7.91
N GLY A 78 -18.77 0.09 -6.59
CA GLY A 78 -17.67 0.28 -5.64
C GLY A 78 -16.63 -0.84 -5.73
N CYS A 79 -17.07 -2.11 -5.79
CA CYS A 79 -16.18 -3.26 -5.98
C CYS A 79 -15.47 -3.24 -7.35
N VAL A 80 -16.17 -2.85 -8.43
CA VAL A 80 -15.55 -2.68 -9.76
C VAL A 80 -14.52 -1.55 -9.78
N ALA A 81 -14.81 -0.42 -9.12
CA ALA A 81 -13.84 0.67 -8.99
C ALA A 81 -12.62 0.22 -8.16
N ALA A 82 -12.85 -0.52 -7.07
CA ALA A 82 -11.79 -1.03 -6.20
C ALA A 82 -10.86 -2.00 -6.95
N SER A 83 -11.38 -2.94 -7.74
CA SER A 83 -10.54 -3.87 -8.49
C SER A 83 -9.63 -3.17 -9.50
N TRP A 84 -10.12 -2.14 -10.20
CA TRP A 84 -9.29 -1.33 -11.09
C TRP A 84 -8.19 -0.54 -10.34
N TYR A 85 -8.49 0.11 -9.21
CA TYR A 85 -7.47 0.81 -8.44
C TYR A 85 -6.48 -0.14 -7.74
N ILE A 86 -6.93 -1.33 -7.32
CA ILE A 86 -6.06 -2.41 -6.83
C ILE A 86 -5.08 -2.77 -7.95
N LYS A 87 -5.57 -3.10 -9.16
CA LYS A 87 -4.73 -3.45 -10.32
C LYS A 87 -3.77 -2.33 -10.73
N ALA A 88 -4.18 -1.06 -10.61
CA ALA A 88 -3.27 0.07 -10.77
C ALA A 88 -2.17 0.08 -9.70
N SER A 89 -2.53 -0.15 -8.43
CA SER A 89 -1.62 -0.14 -7.29
C SER A 89 -0.71 -1.39 -7.18
N ASP A 90 -1.03 -2.46 -7.90
CA ASP A 90 -0.11 -3.59 -8.16
C ASP A 90 1.01 -3.21 -9.12
N ARG A 91 0.69 -2.39 -10.12
CA ARG A 91 1.63 -1.94 -11.13
C ARG A 91 2.47 -0.75 -10.67
N HIS A 92 1.90 0.10 -9.81
CA HIS A 92 2.52 1.33 -9.30
C HIS A 92 2.31 1.53 -7.79
N PRO A 93 2.80 0.60 -6.93
CA PRO A 93 2.59 0.66 -5.48
C PRO A 93 3.19 1.91 -4.81
N GLN A 94 4.14 2.57 -5.46
CA GLN A 94 4.78 3.80 -4.99
C GLN A 94 3.90 5.05 -5.11
N ILE A 95 2.76 5.00 -5.80
CA ILE A 95 1.92 6.17 -6.11
C ILE A 95 0.77 6.31 -5.10
N GLY A 96 0.86 7.33 -4.25
CA GLY A 96 -0.12 7.62 -3.19
C GLY A 96 -1.55 7.85 -3.68
N ARG A 97 -1.73 8.47 -4.86
CA ARG A 97 -3.06 8.77 -5.44
C ARG A 97 -3.96 7.54 -5.57
N LEU A 98 -3.39 6.38 -5.87
CA LEU A 98 -4.16 5.14 -6.03
C LEU A 98 -4.78 4.69 -4.69
N TYR A 99 -4.07 4.91 -3.59
CA TYR A 99 -4.56 4.64 -2.24
C TYR A 99 -5.53 5.71 -1.73
N HIS A 100 -5.47 6.95 -2.24
CA HIS A 100 -6.53 7.95 -2.04
C HIS A 100 -7.84 7.53 -2.71
N HIS A 101 -7.78 7.04 -3.95
CA HIS A 101 -8.96 6.53 -4.65
C HIS A 101 -9.57 5.33 -3.92
N LEU A 102 -8.75 4.36 -3.47
CA LEU A 102 -9.21 3.26 -2.61
C LEU A 102 -9.82 3.78 -1.29
N ALA A 103 -9.19 4.77 -0.63
CA ALA A 103 -9.72 5.37 0.59
C ALA A 103 -11.07 6.07 0.39
N ILE A 104 -11.41 6.56 -0.82
CA ILE A 104 -12.75 7.11 -1.10
C ILE A 104 -13.81 6.01 -1.01
N LEU A 105 -13.54 4.84 -1.59
CA LEU A 105 -14.45 3.69 -1.66
C LEU A 105 -14.70 3.03 -0.29
N GLU A 106 -13.71 3.09 0.61
CA GLU A 106 -13.83 2.54 1.96
C GLU A 106 -14.93 3.19 2.80
N ARG A 107 -15.61 2.41 3.64
CA ARG A 107 -16.48 2.96 4.71
C ARG A 107 -15.63 3.60 5.82
N PRO A 108 -16.18 4.49 6.68
CA PRO A 108 -15.44 5.00 7.85
C PRO A 108 -14.99 3.86 8.78
N SER A 109 -13.70 3.55 8.74
CA SER A 109 -13.04 2.39 9.35
C SER A 109 -11.56 2.68 9.58
N LEU A 110 -10.85 1.84 10.34
CA LEU A 110 -9.39 1.95 10.44
C LEU A 110 -8.72 1.73 9.07
N GLN A 111 -9.29 0.89 8.21
CA GLN A 111 -8.82 0.70 6.83
C GLN A 111 -8.84 2.01 6.04
N LYS A 112 -9.88 2.85 6.19
CA LYS A 112 -9.95 4.17 5.53
C LYS A 112 -8.85 5.12 6.01
N PHE A 113 -8.55 5.12 7.32
CA PHE A 113 -7.42 5.88 7.88
C PHE A 113 -6.08 5.34 7.36
N ALA A 114 -5.91 4.02 7.28
CA ALA A 114 -4.72 3.38 6.74
C ALA A 114 -4.50 3.72 5.25
N CYS A 115 -5.55 3.68 4.42
CA CYS A 115 -5.46 4.04 3.00
C CYS A 115 -5.12 5.52 2.78
N TYR A 116 -5.73 6.46 3.52
CA TYR A 116 -5.34 7.87 3.46
C TYR A 116 -3.91 8.11 4.02
N GLY A 117 -3.56 7.45 5.12
CA GLY A 117 -2.20 7.51 5.68
C GLY A 117 -1.15 7.00 4.69
N LYS A 118 -1.44 5.89 4.02
CA LYS A 118 -0.62 5.33 2.94
C LYS A 118 -0.51 6.29 1.76
N SER A 119 -1.63 6.85 1.29
CA SER A 119 -1.62 7.88 0.25
C SER A 119 -0.69 9.06 0.55
N LEU A 120 -0.51 9.41 1.82
CA LEU A 120 0.36 10.50 2.26
C LEU A 120 1.80 10.08 2.56
N THR A 121 2.05 8.79 2.78
CA THR A 121 3.37 8.25 3.20
C THR A 121 3.98 7.26 2.20
N CYS A 122 3.37 7.10 1.03
CA CYS A 122 4.01 6.55 -0.16
C CYS A 122 5.26 7.35 -0.56
N VAL A 123 6.15 6.68 -1.30
CA VAL A 123 7.37 7.27 -1.89
C VAL A 123 7.00 8.49 -2.75
N VAL A 124 5.97 8.36 -3.59
CA VAL A 124 5.31 9.47 -4.29
C VAL A 124 4.00 9.79 -3.56
N PRO A 125 3.99 10.70 -2.57
CA PRO A 125 2.79 11.02 -1.79
C PRO A 125 1.78 11.81 -2.62
N PHE A 126 0.51 11.79 -2.21
CA PHE A 126 -0.56 12.59 -2.82
C PHE A 126 -1.16 13.58 -1.80
N PRO A 127 -0.67 14.84 -1.76
CA PRO A 127 -1.02 15.81 -0.71
C PRO A 127 -2.53 16.09 -0.57
N ASN A 128 -3.30 16.02 -1.66
CA ASN A 128 -4.75 16.27 -1.66
C ASN A 128 -5.52 15.27 -0.77
N ALA A 129 -4.93 14.12 -0.44
CA ALA A 129 -5.49 13.20 0.55
C ALA A 129 -5.62 13.83 1.95
N ARG A 130 -4.84 14.88 2.29
CA ARG A 130 -4.98 15.60 3.57
C ARG A 130 -6.35 16.27 3.71
N ASP A 131 -6.92 16.82 2.65
CA ASP A 131 -8.23 17.48 2.71
C ASP A 131 -9.39 16.47 2.73
N SER A 132 -9.22 15.33 2.05
CA SER A 132 -10.16 14.21 2.15
C SER A 132 -10.14 13.57 3.55
N LEU A 133 -8.96 13.39 4.13
CA LEU A 133 -8.79 12.94 5.52
C LEU A 133 -9.37 13.97 6.51
N ARG A 134 -9.11 15.27 6.34
CA ARG A 134 -9.72 16.34 7.15
C ARG A 134 -11.25 16.27 7.14
N THR A 135 -11.84 16.06 5.96
CA THR A 135 -13.30 15.94 5.79
C THR A 135 -13.85 14.72 6.52
N LEU A 136 -13.12 13.60 6.56
CA LEU A 136 -13.44 12.41 7.35
C LEU A 136 -13.30 12.67 8.87
N CYS A 137 -12.24 13.33 9.31
CA CYS A 137 -11.93 13.51 10.73
C CYS A 137 -12.90 14.45 11.46
N ILE A 138 -13.36 15.54 10.81
CA ILE A 138 -14.22 16.56 11.44
C ILE A 138 -15.50 15.98 12.09
N PRO A 139 -16.33 15.15 11.41
CA PRO A 139 -17.50 14.56 12.04
C PRO A 139 -17.13 13.54 13.13
N ILE A 140 -16.13 12.69 12.90
CA ILE A 140 -15.69 11.65 13.85
C ILE A 140 -15.21 12.27 15.18
N ALA A 141 -14.45 13.37 15.12
CA ALA A 141 -13.97 14.07 16.31
C ALA A 141 -15.11 14.71 17.13
N LYS A 142 -16.25 15.04 16.49
CA LYS A 142 -17.44 15.62 17.14
C LYS A 142 -18.42 14.56 17.66
N GLU A 143 -18.32 13.30 17.22
CA GLU A 143 -19.22 12.23 17.65
C GLU A 143 -19.03 11.95 19.16
N ALA A 144 -20.04 12.27 19.97
CA ALA A 144 -19.93 12.18 21.43
C ALA A 144 -19.71 10.74 21.89
N GLN A 145 -20.57 9.81 21.45
CA GLN A 145 -20.45 8.37 21.64
C GLN A 145 -21.06 7.62 20.43
N PRO A 146 -20.34 6.65 19.82
CA PRO A 146 -20.92 5.76 18.83
C PRO A 146 -21.75 4.66 19.53
N ALA A 147 -23.04 4.55 19.25
CA ALA A 147 -23.87 3.44 19.75
C ALA A 147 -23.60 2.16 18.92
N ARG A 148 -22.61 1.34 19.32
CA ARG A 148 -22.15 0.14 18.58
C ARG A 148 -21.74 -0.99 19.52
N SER A 149 -21.52 -2.20 19.00
CA SER A 149 -21.01 -3.35 19.76
C SER A 149 -19.52 -3.18 20.13
N VAL A 150 -19.03 -3.88 21.16
CA VAL A 150 -17.67 -3.67 21.72
C VAL A 150 -16.54 -3.68 20.67
N GLY A 151 -16.53 -4.64 19.74
CA GLY A 151 -15.53 -4.70 18.66
C GLY A 151 -15.65 -3.59 17.60
N LEU A 152 -16.82 -2.96 17.48
CA LEU A 152 -17.04 -1.75 16.67
C LEU A 152 -16.76 -0.47 17.47
N LEU A 153 -16.90 -0.51 18.80
CA LEU A 153 -16.51 0.58 19.72
C LEU A 153 -14.99 0.73 19.79
N SER A 154 -14.23 -0.38 19.82
CA SER A 154 -12.78 -0.34 19.86
C SER A 154 -12.19 0.24 18.57
N GLU A 155 -12.62 -0.25 17.40
CA GLU A 155 -12.23 0.33 16.10
C GLU A 155 -12.65 1.81 15.98
N ALA A 156 -13.88 2.16 16.38
CA ALA A 156 -14.34 3.55 16.36
C ALA A 156 -13.54 4.45 17.31
N SER A 157 -13.09 3.93 18.45
CA SER A 157 -12.25 4.66 19.41
C SER A 157 -10.87 4.98 18.85
N PHE A 158 -10.25 4.03 18.13
CA PHE A 158 -9.01 4.30 17.39
C PHE A 158 -9.22 5.27 16.22
N CYS A 159 -10.30 5.13 15.44
CA CYS A 159 -10.68 6.11 14.41
C CYS A 159 -10.82 7.54 15.00
N LYS A 160 -11.46 7.67 16.17
CA LYS A 160 -11.62 8.95 16.88
C LYS A 160 -10.28 9.48 17.39
N LEU A 161 -9.41 8.63 17.93
CA LEU A 161 -8.06 9.01 18.34
C LEU A 161 -7.23 9.53 17.15
N HIS A 162 -7.19 8.81 16.03
CA HIS A 162 -6.49 9.27 14.83
C HIS A 162 -7.10 10.57 14.26
N ALA A 163 -8.42 10.72 14.29
CA ALA A 163 -9.08 11.97 13.91
C ALA A 163 -8.66 13.16 14.79
N LEU A 164 -8.59 12.96 16.10
CA LEU A 164 -8.18 13.99 17.06
C LEU A 164 -6.68 14.34 16.92
N ILE A 165 -5.81 13.35 16.70
CA ILE A 165 -4.38 13.57 16.40
C ILE A 165 -4.23 14.37 15.10
N PHE A 166 -4.92 13.98 14.03
CA PHE A 166 -4.85 14.68 12.73
C PHE A 166 -5.38 16.12 12.78
N LEU A 167 -6.43 16.37 13.59
CA LEU A 167 -7.01 17.70 13.81
C LEU A 167 -6.32 18.51 14.91
N ALA A 168 -5.18 18.06 15.42
CA ALA A 168 -4.39 18.74 16.45
C ALA A 168 -5.13 19.03 17.77
N ALA A 169 -6.08 18.17 18.18
CA ALA A 169 -6.94 18.40 19.34
C ALA A 169 -6.15 18.72 20.64
N PRO A 170 -6.74 19.45 21.61
CA PRO A 170 -6.07 19.79 22.88
C PRO A 170 -5.63 18.56 23.68
N GLU A 171 -4.59 18.73 24.50
CA GLU A 171 -3.95 17.62 25.22
C GLU A 171 -4.89 16.79 26.10
N PRO A 172 -5.77 17.37 26.97
CA PRO A 172 -6.68 16.57 27.78
C PRO A 172 -7.66 15.72 26.95
N VAL A 173 -8.01 16.19 25.74
CA VAL A 173 -8.88 15.47 24.80
C VAL A 173 -8.13 14.31 24.16
N LEU A 174 -6.86 14.50 23.81
CA LEU A 174 -5.99 13.42 23.31
C LEU A 174 -5.72 12.37 24.39
N GLU A 175 -5.38 12.79 25.62
CA GLU A 175 -5.12 11.85 26.72
C GLU A 175 -6.34 10.98 27.03
N GLN A 176 -7.54 11.58 27.12
CA GLN A 176 -8.77 10.83 27.32
C GLN A 176 -9.06 9.87 26.16
N ALA A 177 -8.88 10.31 24.91
CA ALA A 177 -9.09 9.46 23.74
C ALA A 177 -8.06 8.31 23.66
N SER A 178 -6.79 8.58 23.98
CA SER A 178 -5.72 7.58 24.08
C SER A 178 -6.03 6.56 25.16
N TYR A 179 -6.41 7.01 26.36
CA TYR A 179 -6.78 6.12 27.47
C TYR A 179 -7.94 5.20 27.07
N THR A 180 -9.02 5.76 26.50
CA THR A 180 -10.18 4.98 26.04
C THR A 180 -9.79 3.97 24.95
N ALA A 181 -9.09 4.38 23.90
CA ALA A 181 -8.71 3.47 22.81
C ALA A 181 -7.76 2.34 23.29
N LEU A 182 -6.72 2.68 24.05
CA LEU A 182 -5.74 1.71 24.56
C LEU A 182 -6.34 0.79 25.63
N SER A 183 -7.41 1.19 26.33
CA SER A 183 -8.11 0.31 27.27
C SER A 183 -8.72 -0.93 26.60
N PHE A 184 -9.13 -0.82 25.33
CA PHE A 184 -9.65 -1.96 24.57
C PHE A 184 -8.56 -2.98 24.18
N LEU A 185 -7.32 -2.55 23.94
CA LEU A 185 -6.22 -3.49 23.66
C LEU A 185 -5.86 -4.36 24.87
N ARG A 186 -6.12 -3.85 26.09
CA ARG A 186 -5.83 -4.53 27.36
C ARG A 186 -6.93 -5.51 27.78
N GLN A 187 -8.09 -5.46 27.15
CA GLN A 187 -9.20 -6.36 27.41
C GLN A 187 -9.12 -7.54 26.42
N PRO A 188 -9.22 -8.81 26.89
CA PRO A 188 -9.33 -9.96 26.00
C PRO A 188 -10.48 -9.78 25.00
N ASP A 189 -10.24 -10.15 23.74
CA ASP A 189 -11.20 -10.20 22.63
C ASP A 189 -11.92 -8.88 22.26
N ALA A 190 -11.66 -7.78 22.97
CA ALA A 190 -12.31 -6.48 22.72
C ALA A 190 -11.76 -5.74 21.49
N PHE A 191 -10.54 -6.06 21.05
CA PHE A 191 -9.92 -5.54 19.83
C PHE A 191 -9.68 -6.66 18.80
N ARG A 192 -10.18 -6.44 17.58
CA ARG A 192 -10.15 -7.43 16.48
C ARG A 192 -8.81 -7.39 15.76
N TRP A 193 -7.75 -7.91 16.39
CA TRP A 193 -6.37 -7.89 15.86
C TRP A 193 -6.25 -8.35 14.40
N ARG A 194 -6.99 -9.41 14.04
CA ARG A 194 -7.02 -9.99 12.70
C ARG A 194 -7.48 -9.00 11.61
N GLU A 195 -8.54 -8.24 11.88
CA GLU A 195 -9.11 -7.28 10.93
C GLU A 195 -8.48 -5.88 11.06
N CYS A 196 -8.23 -5.43 12.28
CA CYS A 196 -7.90 -4.05 12.61
C CYS A 196 -6.40 -3.83 12.88
N GLY A 197 -5.61 -4.89 13.08
CA GLY A 197 -4.19 -4.80 13.44
C GLY A 197 -3.34 -4.13 12.36
N VAL A 198 -3.30 -4.70 11.15
CA VAL A 198 -2.53 -4.12 10.03
C VAL A 198 -2.97 -2.67 9.70
N PRO A 199 -4.28 -2.35 9.63
CA PRO A 199 -4.73 -0.96 9.53
C PRO A 199 -4.25 -0.05 10.65
N LEU A 200 -4.28 -0.51 11.91
CA LEU A 200 -3.77 0.23 13.07
C LEU A 200 -2.26 0.49 12.96
N ALA A 201 -1.45 -0.49 12.55
CA ALA A 201 -0.02 -0.28 12.32
C ALA A 201 0.24 0.81 11.27
N VAL A 202 -0.43 0.74 10.11
CA VAL A 202 -0.26 1.72 9.03
C VAL A 202 -0.73 3.11 9.46
N ALA A 203 -1.85 3.21 10.18
CA ALA A 203 -2.35 4.49 10.70
C ALA A 203 -1.42 5.09 11.78
N ASN A 204 -0.88 4.26 12.68
CA ASN A 204 0.10 4.66 13.71
C ASN A 204 1.40 5.17 13.07
N ILE A 205 1.98 4.42 12.12
CA ILE A 205 3.21 4.82 11.42
C ILE A 205 2.97 6.08 10.56
N SER A 206 1.79 6.21 9.93
CA SER A 206 1.40 7.44 9.24
C SER A 206 1.35 8.65 10.18
N ALA A 207 0.83 8.48 11.40
CA ALA A 207 0.77 9.55 12.40
C ALA A 207 2.19 9.96 12.87
N LEU A 208 3.08 8.99 13.11
CA LEU A 208 4.51 9.24 13.37
C LEU A 208 5.19 10.05 12.26
N LEU A 209 4.83 9.81 11.00
CA LEU A 209 5.31 10.54 9.82
C LEU A 209 4.60 11.89 9.59
N GLY A 210 3.83 12.39 10.58
CA GLY A 210 3.09 13.66 10.47
C GLY A 210 2.01 13.65 9.39
N HIS A 211 1.54 12.46 9.01
CA HIS A 211 0.68 12.21 7.85
C HIS A 211 1.32 12.75 6.54
N GLY A 212 2.58 12.37 6.29
CA GLY A 212 3.31 12.74 5.08
C GLY A 212 3.88 14.15 5.07
N SER A 213 4.21 14.72 6.25
CA SER A 213 4.83 16.04 6.32
C SER A 213 6.29 15.96 5.84
N ASP A 214 6.64 16.86 4.91
CA ASP A 214 7.99 17.12 4.40
C ASP A 214 8.97 17.55 5.50
N THR A 215 8.51 18.28 6.51
CA THR A 215 9.31 18.69 7.68
C THR A 215 9.43 17.61 8.77
N ASN A 216 8.87 16.43 8.59
CA ASN A 216 8.95 15.36 9.60
C ASN A 216 10.30 14.63 9.53
N ALA A 217 10.98 14.48 10.67
CA ALA A 217 12.33 13.91 10.69
C ALA A 217 12.40 12.41 10.35
N LEU A 218 11.36 11.60 10.64
CA LEU A 218 11.30 10.22 10.13
C LEU A 218 11.17 10.21 8.60
N ARG A 219 10.34 11.09 8.04
CA ARG A 219 10.18 11.22 6.57
C ARG A 219 11.51 11.56 5.91
N ILE A 220 12.19 12.59 6.41
CA ILE A 220 13.51 13.03 5.92
C ILE A 220 14.54 11.90 6.03
N ALA A 221 14.57 11.18 7.16
CA ALA A 221 15.51 10.08 7.38
C ALA A 221 15.27 8.90 6.42
N PHE A 222 14.02 8.54 6.14
CA PHE A 222 13.73 7.49 5.17
C PHE A 222 14.06 7.92 3.73
N ASP A 223 13.70 9.14 3.30
CA ASP A 223 14.07 9.66 1.98
C ASP A 223 15.60 9.69 1.79
N PHE A 224 16.35 10.17 2.81
CA PHE A 224 17.82 10.16 2.83
C PHE A 224 18.40 8.73 2.74
N THR A 225 17.82 7.80 3.51
CA THR A 225 18.24 6.38 3.50
C THR A 225 18.03 5.74 2.14
N ILE A 226 16.89 6.01 1.48
CA ILE A 226 16.59 5.54 0.13
C ILE A 226 17.60 6.11 -0.87
N GLN A 227 17.82 7.43 -0.86
CA GLN A 227 18.78 8.08 -1.76
C GLN A 227 20.19 7.48 -1.60
N ARG A 228 20.71 7.45 -0.37
CA ARG A 228 22.07 7.01 -0.04
C ARG A 228 22.34 5.54 -0.40
N ILE A 229 21.35 4.66 -0.21
CA ILE A 229 21.46 3.25 -0.61
C ILE A 229 21.43 3.09 -2.13
N ASN A 230 20.53 3.80 -2.83
CA ASN A 230 20.46 3.77 -4.29
C ASN A 230 21.75 4.34 -4.93
N GLU A 231 22.31 5.43 -4.39
CA GLU A 231 23.58 6.02 -4.85
C GLU A 231 24.75 5.03 -4.78
N ARG A 232 24.86 4.25 -3.70
CA ARG A 232 25.88 3.18 -3.57
C ARG A 232 25.68 2.03 -4.55
N ALA A 233 24.45 1.80 -5.03
CA ALA A 233 24.12 0.69 -5.92
C ALA A 233 24.41 0.99 -7.41
N GLN A 234 24.61 2.26 -7.77
CA GLN A 234 24.89 2.66 -9.15
C GLN A 234 26.39 2.59 -9.47
N PRO A 235 26.80 1.94 -10.59
CA PRO A 235 28.18 2.00 -11.05
C PRO A 235 28.57 3.44 -11.45
N SER A 236 29.80 3.83 -11.16
CA SER A 236 30.30 5.21 -11.15
C SER A 236 30.51 5.84 -12.55
N HIS A 237 29.43 6.03 -13.29
CA HIS A 237 29.39 6.76 -14.57
C HIS A 237 28.22 7.75 -14.69
N SER A 238 28.09 8.68 -13.73
CA SER A 238 27.51 10.02 -13.97
C SER A 238 27.60 10.91 -12.71
N ALA A 239 28.82 11.28 -12.30
CA ALA A 239 29.00 12.25 -11.23
C ALA A 239 28.73 13.67 -11.75
N THR A 240 27.48 14.15 -11.65
CA THR A 240 27.16 15.55 -11.27
C THR A 240 25.64 15.77 -11.14
N ARG A 241 25.19 16.02 -9.91
CA ARG A 241 24.43 17.24 -9.60
C ARG A 241 24.51 17.52 -8.09
N PRO A 242 24.48 18.79 -7.65
CA PRO A 242 24.58 19.11 -6.23
C PRO A 242 23.35 18.63 -5.46
N VAL A 243 23.57 18.29 -4.20
CA VAL A 243 22.52 18.15 -3.19
C VAL A 243 21.59 19.37 -3.27
N ALA A 244 20.28 19.13 -3.41
CA ALA A 244 19.30 20.11 -2.99
C ALA A 244 19.47 20.27 -1.48
N THR A 245 20.22 21.30 -1.07
CA THR A 245 20.41 21.64 0.34
C THR A 245 19.03 21.59 1.01
N PRO A 246 18.86 20.94 2.19
CA PRO A 246 17.57 20.97 2.87
C PRO A 246 17.11 22.41 2.90
N ALA A 247 15.96 22.68 2.28
CA ALA A 247 15.50 24.04 2.05
C ALA A 247 15.50 24.73 3.40
N LYS A 248 16.39 25.73 3.59
CA LYS A 248 16.53 26.43 4.87
C LYS A 248 15.14 26.83 5.30
N GLY A 249 14.62 26.13 6.31
CA GLY A 249 13.23 26.27 6.71
C GLY A 249 12.98 27.74 6.97
N LYS A 250 11.88 28.29 6.43
CA LYS A 250 11.53 29.70 6.63
C LYS A 250 11.62 29.98 8.13
N LEU A 251 12.61 30.78 8.51
CA LEU A 251 12.85 31.15 9.91
C LEU A 251 11.59 31.88 10.38
N GLY A 252 10.86 31.29 11.32
CA GLY A 252 9.55 31.79 11.75
C GLY A 252 8.35 30.87 11.50
N ALA A 253 8.47 29.56 11.77
CA ALA A 253 7.32 28.87 12.35
C ALA A 253 7.13 29.41 13.78
N PRO A 254 5.93 29.84 14.21
CA PRO A 254 5.71 30.26 15.59
C PRO A 254 6.03 29.13 16.56
N GLU A 255 6.61 29.45 17.73
CA GLU A 255 6.97 28.47 18.77
C GLU A 255 5.80 27.51 19.10
N ALA A 256 4.58 28.05 19.19
CA ALA A 256 3.35 27.30 19.40
C ALA A 256 3.11 26.18 18.36
N LYS A 257 3.52 26.37 17.10
CA LYS A 257 3.40 25.35 16.04
C LYS A 257 4.45 24.25 16.21
N TYR A 258 5.66 24.60 16.67
CA TYR A 258 6.68 23.59 16.97
C TYR A 258 6.25 22.72 18.15
N GLU A 259 5.74 23.34 19.22
CA GLU A 259 5.25 22.62 20.39
C GLU A 259 4.02 21.76 20.08
N GLU A 260 3.10 22.24 19.23
CA GLU A 260 1.99 21.42 18.72
C GLU A 260 2.49 20.17 17.98
N ILE A 261 3.46 20.31 17.06
CA ILE A 261 4.05 19.18 16.32
C ILE A 261 4.73 18.20 17.29
N ARG A 262 5.50 18.72 18.25
CA ARG A 262 6.18 17.93 19.28
C ARG A 262 5.19 17.10 20.10
N ARG A 263 4.13 17.75 20.61
CA ARG A 263 3.06 17.12 21.40
C ARG A 263 2.32 16.03 20.63
N LEU A 264 1.88 16.32 19.41
CA LEU A 264 1.18 15.34 18.56
C LEU A 264 2.05 14.14 18.22
N LEU A 265 3.36 14.36 18.04
CA LEU A 265 4.31 13.29 17.84
C LEU A 265 4.48 12.43 19.09
N GLN A 266 4.58 13.01 20.29
CA GLN A 266 4.66 12.23 21.55
C GLN A 266 3.40 11.37 21.77
N VAL A 267 2.22 11.89 21.46
CA VAL A 267 0.97 11.09 21.50
C VAL A 267 1.02 9.95 20.48
N SER A 268 1.39 10.24 19.23
CA SER A 268 1.50 9.22 18.16
C SER A 268 2.50 8.12 18.51
N LYS A 269 3.63 8.51 19.11
CA LYS A 269 4.69 7.63 19.63
C LYS A 269 4.19 6.71 20.74
N ARG A 270 3.56 7.27 21.78
CA ARG A 270 2.96 6.52 22.89
C ARG A 270 1.93 5.51 22.38
N VAL A 271 1.01 5.94 21.52
CA VAL A 271 -0.02 5.05 20.95
C VAL A 271 0.61 3.93 20.11
N THR A 272 1.65 4.22 19.33
CA THR A 272 2.35 3.20 18.53
C THR A 272 3.06 2.17 19.41
N LEU A 273 3.82 2.62 20.41
CA LEU A 273 4.54 1.76 21.34
C LEU A 273 3.58 0.94 22.22
N ASP A 274 2.56 1.55 22.81
CA ASP A 274 1.58 0.84 23.64
C ASP A 274 0.79 -0.19 22.83
N SER A 275 0.47 0.10 21.56
CA SER A 275 -0.15 -0.88 20.65
C SER A 275 0.78 -2.06 20.39
N PHE A 276 2.06 -1.79 20.10
CA PHE A 276 3.06 -2.83 19.85
C PHE A 276 3.33 -3.69 21.10
N HIS A 277 3.62 -3.05 22.23
CA HIS A 277 3.85 -3.71 23.51
C HIS A 277 2.65 -4.55 23.96
N THR A 278 1.41 -4.09 23.75
CA THR A 278 0.23 -4.89 24.09
C THR A 278 0.12 -6.17 23.23
N ALA A 279 0.50 -6.12 21.95
CA ALA A 279 0.54 -7.30 21.10
C ALA A 279 1.69 -8.26 21.49
N VAL A 280 2.92 -7.75 21.68
CA VAL A 280 4.06 -8.63 22.01
C VAL A 280 4.05 -9.16 23.45
N ARG A 281 3.40 -8.45 24.39
CA ARG A 281 3.24 -8.93 25.77
C ARG A 281 2.46 -10.26 25.84
N CYS A 282 1.63 -10.56 24.83
CA CYS A 282 0.78 -11.74 24.72
C CYS A 282 0.13 -12.12 26.06
N PRO A 283 -1.03 -11.52 26.42
CA PRO A 283 -1.79 -11.94 27.59
C PRO A 283 -2.00 -13.47 27.56
N SER A 284 -2.27 -14.09 28.72
CA SER A 284 -2.31 -15.55 28.90
C SER A 284 -3.27 -16.35 27.99
N GLY A 285 -4.02 -15.68 27.10
CA GLY A 285 -4.92 -16.23 26.09
C GLY A 285 -4.24 -16.87 24.87
N GLY A 286 -3.37 -17.85 25.10
CA GLY A 286 -3.12 -18.97 24.17
C GLY A 286 -2.61 -18.68 22.74
N ILE A 287 -2.57 -19.76 21.95
CA ILE A 287 -2.04 -19.78 20.57
C ILE A 287 -2.86 -18.90 19.63
N ALA A 288 -4.18 -18.77 19.87
CA ALA A 288 -5.09 -17.99 19.05
C ALA A 288 -4.74 -16.49 19.02
N PHE A 289 -4.43 -15.88 20.18
CA PHE A 289 -4.05 -14.47 20.24
C PHE A 289 -2.77 -14.18 19.44
N ILE A 290 -1.78 -15.08 19.50
CA ILE A 290 -0.58 -14.99 18.67
C ILE A 290 -0.97 -15.05 17.19
N GLN A 291 -1.79 -16.02 16.78
CA GLN A 291 -2.23 -16.19 15.38
C GLN A 291 -2.97 -14.98 14.81
N ASP A 292 -3.81 -14.30 15.59
CA ASP A 292 -4.54 -13.10 15.16
C ASP A 292 -3.71 -11.82 15.20
N SER A 293 -2.71 -11.73 16.11
CA SER A 293 -1.80 -10.58 16.21
C SER A 293 -0.60 -10.62 15.27
N LEU A 294 -0.25 -11.81 14.74
CA LEU A 294 0.94 -12.07 13.94
C LEU A 294 1.13 -11.10 12.76
N ALA A 295 0.06 -10.74 12.04
CA ALA A 295 0.11 -9.81 10.90
C ALA A 295 0.55 -8.41 11.34
N PHE A 296 -0.02 -7.91 12.45
CA PHE A 296 0.36 -6.64 13.06
C PHE A 296 1.81 -6.67 13.58
N VAL A 297 2.19 -7.71 14.31
CA VAL A 297 3.54 -7.84 14.88
C VAL A 297 4.59 -7.94 13.76
N GLY A 298 4.32 -8.70 12.69
CA GLY A 298 5.20 -8.78 11.52
C GLY A 298 5.41 -7.43 10.82
N VAL A 299 4.34 -6.64 10.65
CA VAL A 299 4.42 -5.27 10.11
C VAL A 299 5.22 -4.34 11.04
N MET A 300 5.00 -4.41 12.35
CA MET A 300 5.73 -3.58 13.31
C MET A 300 7.21 -3.95 13.40
N LEU A 301 7.56 -5.24 13.40
CA LEU A 301 8.95 -5.70 13.38
C LEU A 301 9.67 -5.30 12.07
N CYS A 302 8.97 -5.33 10.94
CA CYS A 302 9.46 -4.77 9.67
C CYS A 302 9.78 -3.28 9.81
N PHE A 303 8.84 -2.48 10.31
CA PHE A 303 9.04 -1.04 10.53
C PHE A 303 10.22 -0.76 11.48
N ILE A 304 10.34 -1.49 12.59
CA ILE A 304 11.43 -1.37 13.56
C ILE A 304 12.78 -1.73 12.91
N HIS A 305 12.84 -2.77 12.08
CA HIS A 305 14.06 -3.12 11.35
C HIS A 305 14.49 -2.03 10.35
N ILE A 306 13.56 -1.50 9.55
CA ILE A 306 13.89 -0.40 8.61
C ILE A 306 14.22 0.91 9.35
N LEU A 307 13.63 1.14 10.53
CA LEU A 307 14.02 2.25 11.41
C LEU A 307 15.45 2.10 11.93
N CYS A 308 15.86 0.89 12.34
CA CYS A 308 17.25 0.59 12.70
C CYS A 308 18.21 0.77 11.52
N LEU A 309 17.80 0.40 10.30
CA LEU A 309 18.55 0.67 9.07
C LEU A 309 18.72 2.18 8.83
N ALA A 310 17.66 2.98 8.98
CA ALA A 310 17.72 4.44 8.87
C ALA A 310 18.60 5.06 9.97
N LYS A 311 18.53 4.55 11.21
CA LYS A 311 19.41 4.96 12.32
C LYS A 311 20.88 4.66 12.01
N ARG A 312 21.18 3.56 11.31
CA ARG A 312 22.54 3.21 10.83
C ARG A 312 23.01 4.11 9.69
N GLU A 313 22.17 4.33 8.67
CA GLU A 313 22.59 5.13 7.51
C GLU A 313 22.74 6.63 7.79
N THR A 314 22.02 7.15 8.79
CA THR A 314 22.12 8.53 9.25
C THR A 314 23.23 8.77 10.27
N GLN A 315 24.03 7.77 10.68
CA GLN A 315 25.06 7.94 11.72
C GLN A 315 26.07 9.06 11.46
N ASN A 316 26.36 9.35 10.19
CA ASN A 316 27.30 10.41 9.79
C ASN A 316 26.64 11.81 9.72
N GLU A 317 25.32 11.90 9.91
CA GLU A 317 24.52 13.14 9.86
C GLU A 317 23.95 13.42 11.27
N PRO A 318 24.73 14.04 12.18
CA PRO A 318 24.41 14.05 13.61
C PRO A 318 23.08 14.74 13.94
N GLU A 319 22.71 15.80 13.23
CA GLU A 319 21.43 16.50 13.42
C GLU A 319 20.24 15.61 13.06
N LEU A 320 20.35 14.87 11.96
CA LEU A 320 19.30 13.96 11.47
C LEU A 320 19.21 12.71 12.35
N ASN A 321 20.35 12.16 12.78
CA ASN A 321 20.40 11.01 13.69
C ASN A 321 19.80 11.33 15.07
N MET A 322 20.15 12.50 15.63
CA MET A 322 19.55 13.01 16.86
C MET A 322 18.05 13.20 16.72
N SER A 323 17.61 13.82 15.61
CA SER A 323 16.18 14.02 15.32
C SER A 323 15.43 12.69 15.23
N LEU A 324 16.01 11.67 14.60
CA LEU A 324 15.44 10.32 14.52
C LEU A 324 15.25 9.70 15.92
N CYS A 325 16.28 9.76 16.75
CA CYS A 325 16.27 9.19 18.11
C CYS A 325 15.23 9.87 19.02
N LEU A 326 15.02 11.18 18.88
CA LEU A 326 14.00 11.93 19.63
C LEU A 326 12.57 11.54 19.22
N VAL A 327 12.37 11.24 17.93
CA VAL A 327 11.06 10.94 17.34
C VAL A 327 10.59 9.53 17.70
N PHE A 328 11.42 8.52 17.43
CA PHE A 328 11.15 7.12 17.78
C PHE A 328 12.48 6.38 17.89
N GLY A 329 12.98 6.19 19.10
CA GLY A 329 14.19 5.41 19.35
C GLY A 329 13.86 3.92 19.48
N PRO A 330 14.58 3.00 18.81
CA PRO A 330 14.51 1.57 19.13
C PRO A 330 14.86 1.27 20.59
N ASP A 331 15.57 2.20 21.25
CA ASP A 331 15.94 2.16 22.67
C ASP A 331 14.74 2.26 23.64
N GLU A 332 13.55 2.65 23.15
CA GLU A 332 12.30 2.77 23.94
C GLU A 332 11.39 1.53 23.83
N ILE A 333 11.82 0.53 23.07
CA ILE A 333 11.09 -0.74 22.89
C ILE A 333 11.37 -1.66 24.09
N ALA A 334 10.31 -2.27 24.62
CA ALA A 334 10.41 -3.32 25.63
C ALA A 334 10.95 -4.63 25.02
N TRP A 335 12.25 -4.67 24.75
CA TRP A 335 12.92 -5.79 24.08
C TRP A 335 12.78 -7.12 24.84
N ASP A 336 12.62 -7.09 26.16
CA ASP A 336 12.26 -8.25 26.98
C ASP A 336 10.91 -8.88 26.56
N GLN A 337 9.92 -8.05 26.24
CA GLN A 337 8.59 -8.50 25.78
C GLN A 337 8.67 -9.01 24.34
N VAL A 338 9.48 -8.36 23.48
CA VAL A 338 9.75 -8.84 22.11
C VAL A 338 10.43 -10.20 22.12
N VAL A 339 11.45 -10.39 22.98
CA VAL A 339 12.12 -11.68 23.22
C VAL A 339 11.12 -12.73 23.72
N GLY A 340 10.25 -12.36 24.66
CA GLY A 340 9.17 -13.22 25.15
C GLY A 340 8.26 -13.72 24.04
N TYR A 341 7.76 -12.82 23.18
CA TYR A 341 6.93 -13.16 22.03
C TYR A 341 7.65 -14.05 21.01
N LEU A 342 8.88 -13.70 20.63
CA LEU A 342 9.65 -14.49 19.67
C LEU A 342 9.95 -15.90 20.21
N ASN A 343 10.28 -16.03 21.50
CA ASN A 343 10.51 -17.32 22.16
C ASN A 343 9.24 -18.15 22.43
N GLN A 344 8.05 -17.53 22.39
CA GLN A 344 6.79 -18.27 22.29
C GLN A 344 6.59 -18.74 20.85
N LEU A 345 6.87 -17.88 19.87
CA LEU A 345 6.69 -18.18 18.45
C LEU A 345 7.62 -19.30 17.95
N THR A 346 8.87 -19.39 18.42
CA THR A 346 9.77 -20.52 18.08
C THR A 346 9.26 -21.89 18.54
N ARG A 347 8.38 -21.93 19.55
CA ARG A 347 7.72 -23.17 20.02
C ARG A 347 6.52 -23.56 19.14
N LEU A 348 5.94 -22.60 18.42
CA LEU A 348 4.80 -22.81 17.53
C LEU A 348 5.22 -23.01 16.07
N ARG A 349 6.36 -22.44 15.68
CA ARG A 349 6.93 -22.50 14.33
C ARG A 349 8.44 -22.78 14.42
N PRO A 350 8.91 -23.94 13.95
CA PRO A 350 10.34 -24.26 13.93
C PRO A 350 11.14 -23.24 13.11
N VAL A 351 12.22 -22.72 13.68
CA VAL A 351 13.18 -21.87 12.97
C VAL A 351 14.05 -22.76 12.07
N THR A 352 13.90 -22.63 10.75
CA THR A 352 14.68 -23.44 9.78
C THR A 352 16.01 -22.78 9.45
N ASP A 353 17.01 -23.58 9.08
CA ASP A 353 18.31 -23.08 8.57
C ASP A 353 18.13 -22.13 7.38
N HIS A 354 17.14 -22.40 6.53
CA HIS A 354 16.78 -21.54 5.41
C HIS A 354 16.32 -20.15 5.87
N LEU A 355 15.50 -20.07 6.92
CA LEU A 355 15.04 -18.81 7.50
C LEU A 355 16.21 -18.03 8.13
N ILE A 356 17.10 -18.73 8.85
CA ILE A 356 18.32 -18.15 9.43
C ILE A 356 19.23 -17.58 8.33
N GLN A 357 19.47 -18.34 7.27
CA GLN A 357 20.34 -17.94 6.17
C GLN A 357 19.75 -16.77 5.37
N SER A 358 18.44 -16.80 5.09
CA SER A 358 17.72 -15.70 4.43
C SER A 358 17.84 -14.41 5.24
N ALA A 359 17.61 -14.48 6.57
CA ALA A 359 17.79 -13.35 7.46
C ALA A 359 19.23 -12.83 7.46
N ARG A 360 20.26 -13.70 7.55
CA ARG A 360 21.67 -13.28 7.50
C ARG A 360 22.05 -12.56 6.20
N GLN A 361 21.51 -13.00 5.07
CA GLN A 361 21.79 -12.40 3.77
C GLN A 361 20.96 -11.14 3.50
N GLY A 362 19.90 -10.92 4.28
CA GLY A 362 18.89 -9.91 4.03
C GLY A 362 18.05 -10.16 2.78
N ILE A 363 18.12 -11.37 2.23
CA ILE A 363 17.37 -11.83 1.06
C ILE A 363 16.04 -12.39 1.58
N TRP A 364 14.96 -12.12 0.85
CA TRP A 364 13.64 -12.65 1.19
C TRP A 364 13.55 -14.16 0.85
N LEU A 365 12.49 -14.85 1.28
CA LEU A 365 12.31 -16.30 1.08
C LEU A 365 12.00 -16.65 -0.39
N GLU A 366 12.97 -16.46 -1.29
CA GLU A 366 12.90 -16.79 -2.72
C GLU A 366 13.07 -18.31 -2.95
N LYS A 367 12.02 -19.07 -2.67
CA LYS A 367 11.86 -20.43 -3.18
C LYS A 367 10.59 -20.54 -4.00
N ALA A 368 10.74 -21.04 -5.23
CA ALA A 368 9.62 -21.43 -6.06
C ALA A 368 8.75 -22.48 -5.33
N GLY A 369 7.54 -22.10 -4.95
CA GLY A 369 6.55 -22.95 -4.28
C GLY A 369 6.38 -22.76 -2.76
N GLU A 370 7.22 -21.96 -2.07
CA GLU A 370 7.17 -21.83 -0.60
C GLU A 370 6.64 -20.47 -0.06
N GLY A 371 6.22 -19.53 -0.92
CA GLY A 371 5.57 -18.29 -0.47
C GLY A 371 4.84 -17.50 -1.55
N LYS A 372 3.61 -17.06 -1.25
CA LYS A 372 2.91 -15.97 -1.96
C LYS A 372 2.94 -14.71 -1.06
N PRO A 373 2.87 -13.48 -1.62
CA PRO A 373 2.70 -12.27 -0.83
C PRO A 373 1.47 -12.32 0.09
N LEU A 374 1.64 -11.86 1.32
CA LEU A 374 0.58 -11.81 2.33
C LEU A 374 -0.35 -10.58 2.12
N PRO A 375 -1.60 -10.58 2.62
CA PRO A 375 -2.49 -9.42 2.56
C PRO A 375 -1.83 -8.12 3.09
N GLU A 376 -1.08 -8.24 4.18
CA GLU A 376 -0.30 -7.15 4.76
C GLU A 376 0.86 -6.67 3.88
N ASP A 377 1.42 -7.50 2.99
CA ASP A 377 2.49 -7.10 2.07
C ASP A 377 1.97 -6.08 1.05
N TYR A 378 0.79 -6.35 0.47
CA TYR A 378 0.06 -5.40 -0.38
C TYR A 378 -0.28 -4.12 0.39
N SER A 379 -0.63 -4.27 1.67
CA SER A 379 -0.95 -3.15 2.55
C SER A 379 0.25 -2.22 2.79
N ILE A 380 1.47 -2.74 2.97
CA ILE A 380 2.63 -1.92 3.31
C ILE A 380 3.57 -1.57 2.14
N ARG A 381 3.61 -2.35 1.05
CA ARG A 381 4.50 -2.06 -0.09
C ARG A 381 4.27 -0.65 -0.66
N GLY A 382 5.35 -0.01 -1.11
CA GLY A 382 5.32 1.34 -1.68
C GLY A 382 5.20 2.49 -0.67
N LEU A 383 5.05 2.19 0.63
CA LEU A 383 5.31 3.15 1.71
C LEU A 383 6.80 3.49 1.76
N VAL A 384 7.13 4.75 2.10
CA VAL A 384 8.51 5.23 2.17
C VAL A 384 9.37 4.42 3.15
N TRP A 385 8.79 4.04 4.29
CA TRP A 385 9.46 3.21 5.31
C TRP A 385 9.51 1.71 4.94
N ALA A 386 8.82 1.27 3.90
CA ALA A 386 8.81 -0.12 3.42
C ALA A 386 9.56 -0.30 2.09
N TYR A 387 10.29 0.71 1.63
CA TYR A 387 10.96 0.73 0.31
C TYR A 387 11.91 -0.46 0.10
N PHE A 388 12.60 -0.90 1.17
CA PHE A 388 13.54 -2.03 1.14
C PHE A 388 12.99 -3.31 1.82
N ALA A 389 11.68 -3.39 2.07
CA ALA A 389 11.07 -4.52 2.80
C ALA A 389 10.83 -5.78 1.94
N PHE A 390 10.91 -5.67 0.60
CA PHE A 390 10.58 -6.73 -0.34
C PHE A 390 11.66 -6.87 -1.41
N CYS A 391 11.91 -8.10 -1.87
CA CYS A 391 12.81 -8.34 -3.00
C CYS A 391 12.13 -8.01 -4.34
N PRO A 392 12.92 -7.72 -5.40
CA PRO A 392 12.40 -7.65 -6.77
C PRO A 392 11.72 -8.97 -7.15
N GLY A 393 10.55 -8.90 -7.79
CA GLY A 393 9.79 -10.10 -8.18
C GLY A 393 8.91 -10.71 -7.09
N TRP A 394 8.93 -10.24 -5.83
CA TRP A 394 8.07 -10.77 -4.77
C TRP A 394 6.58 -10.73 -5.14
N PHE A 395 6.15 -9.68 -5.85
CA PHE A 395 4.76 -9.49 -6.29
C PHE A 395 4.52 -9.91 -7.76
N ASP A 396 5.47 -10.56 -8.42
CA ASP A 396 5.33 -11.03 -9.81
C ASP A 396 4.58 -12.37 -9.82
N SER A 397 3.24 -12.33 -9.71
CA SER A 397 2.37 -13.49 -9.89
C SER A 397 1.74 -13.50 -11.28
N ASP A 398 1.91 -14.60 -12.02
CA ASP A 398 1.29 -14.80 -13.35
C ASP A 398 -0.23 -15.07 -13.30
N SER A 399 -0.84 -15.17 -12.11
CA SER A 399 -2.28 -15.37 -11.95
C SER A 399 -3.03 -14.06 -11.70
N ASP A 400 -4.05 -13.76 -12.51
CA ASP A 400 -5.07 -12.70 -12.27
C ASP A 400 -6.00 -13.04 -11.08
N GLU A 401 -5.47 -13.71 -10.05
CA GLU A 401 -6.16 -14.16 -8.83
C GLU A 401 -6.29 -13.03 -7.80
N ASP A 402 -6.55 -11.80 -8.27
CA ASP A 402 -6.60 -10.57 -7.47
C ASP A 402 -7.54 -10.68 -6.26
N TRP A 403 -8.62 -11.46 -6.41
CA TRP A 403 -9.64 -11.75 -5.39
C TRP A 403 -9.19 -12.72 -4.29
N LEU A 404 -8.24 -13.62 -4.59
CA LEU A 404 -7.76 -14.63 -3.64
C LEU A 404 -6.69 -14.08 -2.68
N ARG A 405 -6.10 -12.91 -2.96
CA ARG A 405 -5.01 -12.35 -2.15
C ARG A 405 -5.36 -12.08 -0.68
N ASN A 406 -6.66 -11.94 -0.37
CA ASN A 406 -7.19 -11.70 0.97
C ASN A 406 -7.76 -12.97 1.63
N VAL A 407 -7.74 -14.12 0.95
CA VAL A 407 -8.25 -15.38 1.50
C VAL A 407 -7.22 -16.00 2.42
N GLU A 408 -7.50 -15.97 3.72
CA GLU A 408 -6.62 -16.59 4.72
C GLU A 408 -6.77 -18.11 4.72
N THR A 409 -5.64 -18.80 4.81
CA THR A 409 -5.54 -20.26 4.94
C THR A 409 -4.64 -20.61 6.12
N SER A 410 -4.59 -21.89 6.51
CA SER A 410 -3.61 -22.36 7.50
C SER A 410 -2.17 -22.05 7.09
N GLY A 411 -1.86 -22.02 5.79
CA GLY A 411 -0.57 -21.60 5.26
C GLY A 411 -0.26 -20.12 5.51
N THR A 412 -1.27 -19.24 5.48
CA THR A 412 -1.14 -17.81 5.76
C THR A 412 -0.61 -17.57 7.18
N HIS A 413 -1.13 -18.28 8.19
CA HIS A 413 -0.65 -18.15 9.57
C HIS A 413 0.81 -18.64 9.74
N LEU A 414 1.21 -19.70 9.04
CA LEU A 414 2.60 -20.19 9.05
C LEU A 414 3.56 -19.18 8.41
N ALA A 415 3.20 -18.64 7.25
CA ALA A 415 4.00 -17.61 6.56
C ALA A 415 4.08 -16.30 7.37
N ARG A 416 3.05 -15.96 8.15
CA ARG A 416 3.10 -14.85 9.13
C ARG A 416 4.02 -15.13 10.32
N ALA A 417 4.05 -16.37 10.82
CA ALA A 417 5.01 -16.75 11.85
C ALA A 417 6.46 -16.63 11.32
N ASP A 418 6.71 -17.13 10.11
CA ASP A 418 8.01 -16.99 9.44
C ASP A 418 8.37 -15.51 9.20
N ARG A 419 7.40 -14.65 8.88
CA ARG A 419 7.58 -13.19 8.75
C ARG A 419 8.11 -12.55 10.04
N ALA A 420 7.47 -12.83 11.18
CA ALA A 420 7.87 -12.28 12.46
C ALA A 420 9.22 -12.83 12.93
N LEU A 421 9.45 -14.14 12.76
CA LEU A 421 10.75 -14.78 13.05
C LEU A 421 11.87 -14.23 12.16
N TYR A 422 11.62 -14.02 10.86
CA TYR A 422 12.59 -13.40 9.95
C TYR A 422 13.03 -12.03 10.45
N TYR A 423 12.09 -11.12 10.75
CA TYR A 423 12.47 -9.79 11.24
C TYR A 423 13.10 -9.82 12.64
N GLY A 424 12.71 -10.76 13.51
CA GLY A 424 13.41 -11.02 14.77
C GLY A 424 14.88 -11.43 14.56
N LEU A 425 15.14 -12.33 13.61
CA LEU A 425 16.51 -12.73 13.21
C LEU A 425 17.29 -11.58 12.57
N ARG A 426 16.67 -10.80 11.67
CA ARG A 426 17.28 -9.58 11.08
C ARG A 426 17.73 -8.62 12.16
N LEU A 427 16.87 -8.36 13.15
CA LEU A 427 17.19 -7.50 14.29
C LEU A 427 18.33 -8.08 15.15
N ALA A 428 18.34 -9.40 15.38
CA ALA A 428 19.39 -10.08 16.13
C ALA A 428 20.76 -10.14 15.40
N PHE A 429 20.79 -10.04 14.07
CA PHE A 429 22.03 -10.05 13.29
C PHE A 429 22.55 -8.65 12.93
N GLU A 430 21.67 -7.64 12.82
CA GLU A 430 22.04 -6.29 12.36
C GLU A 430 22.01 -5.20 13.46
N THR A 431 21.55 -5.52 14.68
CA THR A 431 21.35 -4.52 15.75
C THR A 431 21.84 -5.03 17.11
N PRO A 432 22.19 -4.15 18.06
CA PRO A 432 22.64 -4.55 19.40
C PRO A 432 21.49 -4.87 20.37
N TYR A 433 20.24 -4.89 19.91
CA TYR A 433 19.06 -4.98 20.79
C TYR A 433 18.59 -6.41 21.06
N LEU A 434 18.87 -7.33 20.13
CA LEU A 434 18.53 -8.74 20.23
C LEU A 434 19.78 -9.59 19.96
N SER A 435 19.81 -10.77 20.55
CA SER A 435 20.71 -11.87 20.21
C SER A 435 19.88 -13.11 19.89
N TYR A 436 20.40 -14.00 19.06
CA TYR A 436 19.78 -15.29 18.73
C TYR A 436 20.82 -16.40 18.84
N GLU A 437 20.53 -17.42 19.65
CA GLU A 437 21.37 -18.59 19.84
C GLU A 437 20.82 -19.79 19.03
N PRO A 438 21.48 -20.20 17.93
CA PRO A 438 20.99 -21.27 17.08
C PRO A 438 20.91 -22.63 17.76
N THR A 439 21.76 -22.92 18.75
CA THR A 439 21.79 -24.24 19.41
C THR A 439 20.59 -24.48 20.34
N THR A 440 20.11 -23.42 21.01
CA THR A 440 18.94 -23.49 21.90
C THR A 440 17.65 -23.01 21.23
N VAL A 441 17.75 -22.41 20.03
CA VAL A 441 16.64 -21.81 19.29
C VAL A 441 15.94 -20.72 20.14
N THR A 442 16.74 -19.92 20.85
CA THR A 442 16.26 -18.84 21.73
C THR A 442 16.78 -17.48 21.32
N PHE A 443 15.90 -16.49 21.43
CA PHE A 443 16.24 -15.08 21.45
C PHE A 443 16.56 -14.64 22.88
N SER A 444 17.45 -13.66 23.00
CA SER A 444 17.74 -12.94 24.25
C SER A 444 17.90 -11.45 23.97
N THR A 445 17.82 -10.62 25.01
CA THR A 445 18.14 -9.20 24.89
C THR A 445 19.63 -9.04 24.61
N GLY A 446 19.99 -8.14 23.69
CA GLY A 446 21.37 -7.88 23.37
C GLY A 446 22.13 -7.29 24.55
N SER A 447 23.37 -7.74 24.78
CA SER A 447 24.25 -7.14 25.77
C SER A 447 24.77 -5.82 25.22
N ALA A 448 24.67 -4.75 26.00
CA ALA A 448 25.12 -3.41 25.63
C ALA A 448 26.65 -3.26 25.70
N MET A 449 27.41 -4.11 24.98
CA MET A 449 28.85 -3.97 24.74
C MET A 449 29.34 -4.88 23.61
N ALA A 450 29.43 -4.33 22.38
CA ALA A 450 30.55 -4.48 21.43
C ALA A 450 30.10 -4.01 20.02
N PRO A 451 30.77 -3.03 19.38
CA PRO A 451 30.56 -2.78 17.97
C PRO A 451 31.21 -3.91 17.15
N SER A 452 30.40 -4.82 16.60
CA SER A 452 30.87 -5.79 15.60
C SER A 452 31.25 -5.06 14.31
N SER A 453 32.53 -4.67 14.21
CA SER A 453 33.08 -3.93 13.09
C SER A 453 33.40 -4.81 11.88
N THR A 454 32.45 -5.64 11.45
CA THR A 454 32.38 -6.25 10.09
C THR A 454 31.02 -6.93 9.91
N VAL A 455 29.96 -6.15 9.71
CA VAL A 455 28.73 -6.66 9.06
C VAL A 455 28.84 -6.31 7.57
N PRO A 456 28.80 -7.29 6.64
CA PRO A 456 28.74 -6.99 5.22
C PRO A 456 27.54 -6.09 4.94
N VAL A 457 27.75 -4.99 4.21
CA VAL A 457 26.63 -4.18 3.72
C VAL A 457 25.68 -5.12 2.98
N PRO A 458 24.37 -5.16 3.33
CA PRO A 458 23.43 -6.04 2.65
C PRO A 458 23.52 -5.84 1.15
N GLN A 459 23.69 -6.93 0.39
CA GLN A 459 23.56 -6.90 -1.07
C GLN A 459 22.07 -6.73 -1.42
N LEU A 460 21.56 -5.52 -1.17
CA LEU A 460 20.22 -5.10 -1.52
C LEU A 460 20.04 -5.28 -3.03
N LEU A 461 19.20 -6.25 -3.39
CA LEU A 461 19.02 -6.69 -4.76
C LEU A 461 18.52 -5.54 -5.64
N ARG A 462 19.16 -5.41 -6.79
CA ARG A 462 19.12 -4.20 -7.64
C ARG A 462 17.72 -3.84 -8.11
N THR A 463 17.51 -2.54 -8.34
CA THR A 463 16.39 -2.08 -9.18
C THR A 463 16.89 -1.58 -10.54
N ALA A 464 16.43 -2.21 -11.61
CA ALA A 464 16.51 -1.64 -12.97
C ALA A 464 15.19 -0.97 -13.40
N SER A 465 14.07 -1.34 -12.74
CA SER A 465 12.73 -0.83 -13.03
C SER A 465 12.41 0.45 -12.26
N ALA A 466 12.62 0.47 -10.93
CA ALA A 466 12.27 1.60 -10.08
C ALA A 466 13.06 2.88 -10.43
N GLU A 467 14.38 2.77 -10.65
CA GLU A 467 15.18 3.92 -11.07
C GLU A 467 14.76 4.49 -12.43
N SER A 468 14.37 3.64 -13.39
CA SER A 468 13.89 4.08 -14.70
C SER A 468 12.58 4.89 -14.59
N GLN A 469 11.72 4.55 -13.65
CA GLN A 469 10.46 5.27 -13.42
C GLN A 469 10.67 6.56 -12.60
N ALA A 470 11.53 6.55 -11.58
CA ALA A 470 11.85 7.72 -10.78
C ALA A 470 12.63 8.80 -11.57
N ARG A 471 13.61 8.41 -12.40
CA ARG A 471 14.44 9.33 -13.21
C ARG A 471 13.65 10.10 -14.29
N HIS A 472 12.41 9.71 -14.60
CA HIS A 472 11.56 10.41 -15.57
C HIS A 472 10.71 11.53 -14.96
N LEU A 473 10.69 11.69 -13.63
CA LEU A 473 10.06 12.82 -12.93
C LEU A 473 11.12 13.89 -12.59
N GLY A 474 11.54 14.65 -13.61
CA GLY A 474 12.50 15.73 -13.46
C GLY A 474 11.94 16.95 -12.71
N PRO A 475 12.77 17.69 -11.95
CA PRO A 475 12.32 18.84 -11.17
C PRO A 475 12.13 20.08 -12.06
N GLY A 476 10.89 20.59 -12.17
CA GLY A 476 10.67 21.90 -12.78
C GLY A 476 9.26 22.21 -13.29
N PHE A 477 8.28 22.37 -12.39
CA PHE A 477 7.10 23.21 -12.62
C PHE A 477 6.56 23.79 -11.28
N HIS A 478 7.41 24.55 -10.58
CA HIS A 478 7.01 25.32 -9.39
C HIS A 478 7.03 26.83 -9.67
N THR A 479 6.07 27.35 -10.44
CA THR A 479 5.65 28.76 -10.30
C THR A 479 4.29 29.01 -10.95
N GLN A 480 3.57 29.99 -10.39
CA GLN A 480 2.30 30.57 -10.85
C GLN A 480 1.02 29.72 -10.67
N LEU A 481 0.27 30.04 -9.60
CA LEU A 481 -1.17 30.29 -9.63
C LEU A 481 -1.52 31.12 -8.38
N LEU A 482 -2.07 32.34 -8.57
CA LEU A 482 -2.33 33.32 -7.51
C LEU A 482 -3.85 33.58 -7.39
N MET A 483 -4.43 33.08 -6.29
CA MET A 483 -5.61 33.59 -5.56
C MET A 483 -7.03 33.54 -6.22
N PRO A 484 -8.13 33.60 -5.41
CA PRO A 484 -9.42 32.95 -5.69
C PRO A 484 -10.61 33.92 -5.81
N PRO A 485 -11.85 33.44 -6.12
CA PRO A 485 -12.83 33.01 -5.08
C PRO A 485 -13.65 31.76 -5.52
N ARG A 486 -14.65 31.17 -4.82
CA ARG A 486 -15.37 31.41 -3.53
C ARG A 486 -15.83 30.05 -2.92
N SER A 487 -16.69 30.03 -1.89
CA SER A 487 -17.01 28.82 -1.08
C SER A 487 -18.48 28.36 -1.07
N THR A 488 -18.75 27.06 -1.27
CA THR A 488 -19.90 26.26 -0.74
C THR A 488 -19.62 24.73 -0.93
N PRO A 489 -20.37 23.77 -0.32
CA PRO A 489 -19.74 22.57 0.26
C PRO A 489 -19.60 21.31 -0.62
N ALA A 490 -18.53 20.57 -0.33
CA ALA A 490 -18.40 19.10 -0.35
C ALA A 490 -19.06 18.30 -1.50
N SER A 491 -18.46 18.33 -2.68
CA SER A 491 -18.31 17.10 -3.51
C SER A 491 -16.90 17.07 -4.11
N SER A 492 -16.36 15.88 -4.37
CA SER A 492 -14.93 15.64 -4.63
C SER A 492 -14.48 16.02 -6.06
N ALA A 493 -14.56 17.31 -6.39
CA ALA A 493 -14.10 17.88 -7.66
C ALA A 493 -12.55 17.97 -7.80
N ALA A 494 -11.79 17.49 -6.82
CA ALA A 494 -10.32 17.45 -6.85
C ALA A 494 -9.79 16.28 -7.71
N SER A 495 -10.18 16.26 -8.99
CA SER A 495 -9.62 15.42 -10.05
C SER A 495 -8.79 16.28 -11.03
N ASP A 496 -7.91 17.12 -10.51
CA ASP A 496 -6.97 17.85 -11.36
C ASP A 496 -6.01 16.87 -12.08
N SER A 497 -5.75 17.17 -13.35
CA SER A 497 -5.42 16.17 -14.37
C SER A 497 -3.93 15.79 -14.44
N ASP A 498 -3.39 15.16 -13.40
CA ASP A 498 -1.99 14.70 -13.34
C ASP A 498 -1.84 13.20 -13.72
N TYR A 499 -2.04 12.89 -15.01
CA TYR A 499 -1.66 11.60 -15.57
C TYR A 499 -0.13 11.54 -15.80
N VAL A 500 0.59 10.86 -14.90
CA VAL A 500 2.02 10.60 -15.06
C VAL A 500 2.25 9.59 -16.19
N HIS A 501 2.99 10.02 -17.23
CA HIS A 501 3.34 9.15 -18.36
C HIS A 501 4.58 8.31 -18.07
N VAL A 502 4.39 7.01 -17.78
CA VAL A 502 5.49 6.04 -17.66
C VAL A 502 5.78 5.41 -19.02
N ARG A 503 7.01 5.55 -19.53
CA ARG A 503 7.50 4.82 -20.72
C ARG A 503 8.21 3.53 -20.30
N ARG A 504 7.97 2.44 -21.03
CA ARG A 504 8.62 1.13 -20.82
C ARG A 504 10.02 1.12 -21.47
N PRO A 505 11.05 0.51 -20.84
CA PRO A 505 12.34 0.29 -21.51
C PRO A 505 12.19 -0.72 -22.66
N ALA A 506 13.00 -0.55 -23.72
CA ALA A 506 12.97 -1.41 -24.89
C ALA A 506 13.53 -2.80 -24.58
N LYS A 507 12.79 -3.86 -24.96
CA LYS A 507 13.38 -5.20 -25.09
C LYS A 507 14.42 -5.18 -26.21
N GLN A 508 15.62 -5.70 -25.96
CA GLN A 508 16.57 -6.00 -27.01
C GLN A 508 15.94 -6.99 -28.00
N GLN A 509 15.84 -6.61 -29.27
CA GLN A 509 15.29 -7.45 -30.33
C GLN A 509 16.40 -8.28 -30.97
N ALA A 510 16.18 -9.59 -31.08
CA ALA A 510 16.89 -10.45 -32.01
C ALA A 510 16.50 -10.07 -33.47
N PRO A 511 17.37 -10.32 -34.47
CA PRO A 511 17.15 -9.84 -35.84
C PRO A 511 15.92 -10.49 -36.52
N PRO A 512 15.25 -9.78 -37.46
CA PRO A 512 13.97 -10.22 -38.01
C PRO A 512 14.13 -11.27 -39.13
N ALA A 513 13.23 -12.25 -39.13
CA ALA A 513 12.96 -13.10 -40.29
C ALA A 513 12.11 -12.34 -41.33
N PRO A 514 12.22 -12.63 -42.64
CA PRO A 514 11.54 -11.88 -43.69
C PRO A 514 10.02 -12.11 -43.69
N ALA A 515 9.25 -11.02 -43.83
CA ALA A 515 7.80 -11.05 -43.77
C ALA A 515 7.13 -11.55 -45.07
N PRO A 516 6.00 -12.29 -44.99
CA PRO A 516 5.17 -12.58 -46.15
C PRO A 516 4.43 -11.32 -46.63
N ARG A 517 4.23 -11.20 -47.95
CA ARG A 517 3.71 -9.99 -48.61
C ARG A 517 2.22 -9.77 -48.35
N SER A 518 1.83 -8.53 -48.05
CA SER A 518 0.44 -8.12 -47.82
C SER A 518 -0.36 -7.93 -49.13
N TRP A 519 -1.68 -8.13 -49.06
CA TRP A 519 -2.65 -8.19 -50.17
C TRP A 519 -2.94 -6.87 -50.92
N ALA A 520 -2.01 -5.91 -50.97
CA ALA A 520 -2.25 -4.55 -51.45
C ALA A 520 -1.69 -4.23 -52.86
N THR A 521 -1.13 -5.21 -53.59
CA THR A 521 -0.34 -4.91 -54.82
C THR A 521 -0.65 -5.82 -56.02
N VAL A 522 -1.93 -6.14 -56.30
CA VAL A 522 -2.34 -6.79 -57.57
C VAL A 522 -3.69 -6.25 -58.10
N VAL A 523 -3.74 -4.95 -58.46
CA VAL A 523 -4.80 -4.42 -59.35
C VAL A 523 -4.20 -3.41 -60.36
N LYS A 524 -3.26 -3.90 -61.18
CA LYS A 524 -2.90 -3.30 -62.48
C LYS A 524 -2.49 -4.43 -63.43
N THR A 525 -3.08 -4.43 -64.63
CA THR A 525 -3.06 -5.46 -65.70
C THR A 525 -4.12 -6.58 -65.53
N GLY A 526 -4.89 -6.80 -66.60
CA GLY A 526 -6.03 -7.72 -66.62
C GLY A 526 -5.74 -9.06 -67.32
N GLY A 527 -6.56 -10.07 -67.01
CA GLY A 527 -6.54 -11.40 -67.61
C GLY A 527 -7.82 -12.17 -67.22
N PRO A 528 -8.30 -13.13 -68.03
CA PRO A 528 -9.65 -13.70 -67.93
C PRO A 528 -9.81 -14.78 -66.83
N PRO A 529 -11.05 -15.17 -66.48
CA PRO A 529 -11.32 -15.91 -65.23
C PRO A 529 -11.07 -17.41 -65.33
N MET A 530 -10.66 -18.03 -64.22
CA MET A 530 -10.64 -19.49 -64.05
C MET A 530 -11.43 -19.99 -62.84
N LYS A 531 -11.98 -21.20 -63.03
CA LYS A 531 -13.11 -21.79 -62.32
C LYS A 531 -12.86 -22.07 -60.84
N ALA A 532 -13.96 -22.03 -60.06
CA ALA A 532 -13.98 -22.46 -58.66
C ALA A 532 -13.66 -23.96 -58.50
N ALA A 533 -12.82 -24.28 -57.52
CA ALA A 533 -12.57 -25.65 -57.06
C ALA A 533 -13.15 -25.82 -55.64
N ARG A 534 -13.96 -26.86 -55.44
CA ARG A 534 -14.44 -27.26 -54.10
C ARG A 534 -13.25 -27.74 -53.26
N LEU A 535 -13.19 -27.35 -51.98
CA LEU A 535 -12.39 -28.06 -50.97
C LEU A 535 -13.29 -28.87 -50.03
N VAL A 536 -12.76 -30.02 -49.62
CA VAL A 536 -13.42 -31.09 -48.87
C VAL A 536 -13.23 -30.88 -47.37
N LYS A 537 -14.27 -31.17 -46.57
CA LYS A 537 -14.17 -31.16 -45.10
C LYS A 537 -13.33 -32.35 -44.60
N PRO A 538 -12.35 -32.16 -43.69
CA PRO A 538 -11.80 -33.25 -42.91
C PRO A 538 -12.84 -33.77 -41.92
N ARG A 539 -12.91 -35.09 -41.74
CA ARG A 539 -13.61 -35.71 -40.60
C ARG A 539 -12.64 -35.82 -39.44
N LEU A 540 -13.10 -35.51 -38.23
CA LEU A 540 -12.51 -36.02 -36.98
C LEU A 540 -13.61 -36.77 -36.23
N GLY A 541 -13.24 -37.92 -35.67
CA GLY A 541 -14.15 -38.80 -34.94
C GLY A 541 -14.63 -38.17 -33.64
N GLY A 542 -15.83 -38.54 -33.21
CA GLY A 542 -16.33 -38.13 -31.90
C GLY A 542 -16.07 -39.20 -30.85
N GLU A 543 -15.96 -38.76 -29.60
CA GLU A 543 -16.41 -39.57 -28.46
C GLU A 543 -16.92 -38.65 -27.34
N ASN A 544 -18.25 -38.67 -27.19
CA ASN A 544 -19.05 -38.45 -25.98
C ASN A 544 -18.54 -37.52 -24.87
N VAL A 545 -19.05 -36.28 -24.84
CA VAL A 545 -19.49 -35.64 -23.59
C VAL A 545 -20.92 -35.15 -23.79
N ARG A 546 -21.85 -35.63 -22.96
CA ARG A 546 -23.24 -35.13 -22.96
C ARG A 546 -23.32 -33.88 -22.08
N VAL A 547 -23.86 -32.80 -22.64
CA VAL A 547 -24.39 -31.68 -21.86
C VAL A 547 -25.72 -32.13 -21.24
N VAL A 548 -25.94 -31.80 -19.97
CA VAL A 548 -27.24 -31.96 -19.30
C VAL A 548 -27.71 -30.55 -18.95
N ASP A 549 -28.87 -30.15 -19.45
CA ASP A 549 -29.47 -28.85 -19.18
C ASP A 549 -29.94 -28.72 -17.72
N ALA A 550 -29.85 -27.51 -17.20
CA ALA A 550 -30.15 -27.19 -15.81
C ALA A 550 -31.63 -26.81 -15.62
N GLU A 551 -32.51 -27.81 -15.55
CA GLU A 551 -33.86 -27.66 -14.99
C GLU A 551 -34.30 -28.97 -14.31
N SER A 552 -35.01 -28.86 -13.18
CA SER A 552 -35.50 -29.94 -12.28
C SER A 552 -34.46 -30.72 -11.44
N VAL A 553 -34.22 -30.26 -10.20
CA VAL A 553 -33.97 -31.16 -9.04
C VAL A 553 -34.71 -30.61 -7.82
N HIS A 554 -35.43 -31.47 -7.11
CA HIS A 554 -36.19 -31.14 -5.90
C HIS A 554 -35.31 -30.98 -4.66
N PHE A 555 -35.77 -30.16 -3.70
CA PHE A 555 -35.32 -30.19 -2.31
C PHE A 555 -35.85 -31.46 -1.61
N GLU A 556 -34.96 -32.22 -0.95
CA GLU A 556 -35.32 -33.08 0.18
C GLU A 556 -34.38 -32.82 1.37
N GLN A 557 -34.93 -32.91 2.57
CA GLN A 557 -34.23 -32.77 3.84
C GLN A 557 -33.67 -34.13 4.30
N GLY A 558 -32.59 -34.13 5.09
CA GLY A 558 -32.10 -35.35 5.75
C GLY A 558 -31.01 -35.05 6.78
N ASP A 559 -31.25 -35.44 8.04
CA ASP A 559 -30.38 -35.18 9.19
C ASP A 559 -29.16 -36.11 9.27
N ALA A 560 -28.04 -35.59 9.80
CA ALA A 560 -27.14 -36.24 10.79
C ALA A 560 -26.04 -35.28 11.25
#